data_AF-A0A963K0X3-F1
#
_entry.id   AF-A0A963K0X3-F1
#
_cell.length_a   1.000
_cell.length_b   1.000
_cell.length_c   1.000
_cell.angle_alpha   90.00
_cell.angle_beta   90.00
_cell.angle_gamma   90.00
#
_symmetry.space_group_name_H-M   'P 1'
#
loop_
_entity.id
_entity.type
_entity.pdbx_description
1 polymer ?
#
loop_
_entity_poly.entity_id
_entity_poly.type
_entity_poly.pdbx_seq_one_letter_code
_entity_poly.pdbx_strand_id
1 'polypeptide(L)' 'MRQTIAIIGRPNVGKSSLVNRLLGDERQLTGPEPGLTRDAVMIDWQWRGRHIRLVDTAG' A
#
# COMPACT_ATOMS: atom_id res chain seq x y z
N MET A 1 3.69 -18.90 -7.36
CA MET A 1 3.13 -17.70 -8.03
C MET A 1 3.03 -16.58 -7.01
N ARG A 2 3.49 -15.38 -7.34
CA ARG A 2 3.45 -14.23 -6.44
C ARG A 2 2.10 -13.52 -6.58
N GLN A 3 1.39 -13.31 -5.47
CA GLN A 3 0.08 -12.65 -5.49
C GLN A 3 0.24 -11.14 -5.41
N THR A 4 -0.60 -10.40 -6.12
CA THR A 4 -0.60 -8.93 -6.13
C THR A 4 -1.99 -8.43 -5.74
N ILE A 5 -2.04 -7.45 -4.83
CA ILE A 5 -3.24 -6.75 -4.41
C ILE A 5 -3.02 -5.27 -4.67
N ALA A 6 -3.85 -4.67 -5.52
CA ALA A 6 -3.85 -3.24 -5.77
C ALA A 6 -4.99 -2.55 -5.02
N ILE A 7 -4.70 -1.41 -4.40
CA ILE A 7 -5.67 -0.56 -3.70
C ILE A 7 -5.91 0.68 -4.57
N ILE A 8 -7.13 0.81 -5.09
CA ILE A 8 -7.53 1.83 -6.07
C ILE A 8 -8.73 2.62 -5.51
N GLY A 9 -8.76 3.93 -5.79
CA GLY A 9 -9.84 4.81 -5.39
C GLY A 9 -9.49 6.27 -5.66
N ARG A 10 -10.49 7.16 -5.52
CA ARG A 10 -10.33 8.61 -5.70
C ARG A 10 -9.17 9.20 -4.87
N PRO A 11 -8.68 10.42 -5.20
CA PRO A 11 -7.75 11.13 -4.32
C PRO A 11 -8.33 11.25 -2.90
N ASN A 12 -7.45 11.21 -1.89
CA ASN A 12 -7.79 11.50 -0.49
C ASN A 12 -8.82 10.58 0.21
N VAL A 13 -9.15 9.41 -0.35
CA VAL A 13 -10.07 8.43 0.30
C VAL A 13 -9.39 7.54 1.35
N GLY A 14 -8.14 7.79 1.71
CA GLY A 14 -7.41 7.04 2.74
C GLY A 14 -6.72 5.75 2.27
N LYS A 15 -6.42 5.61 0.97
CA LYS A 15 -5.72 4.44 0.40
C LYS A 15 -4.41 4.13 1.12
N SER A 16 -3.52 5.12 1.24
CA SER A 16 -2.23 4.98 1.90
C SER A 16 -2.36 4.69 3.40
N SER A 17 -3.39 5.23 4.05
CA SER A 17 -3.70 4.92 5.45
C SER A 17 -4.11 3.44 5.63
N LEU A 18 -4.92 2.90 4.72
CA LEU A 18 -5.27 1.47 4.70
C LEU A 18 -4.02 0.61 4.46
N VAL A 19 -3.18 0.98 3.51
CA VAL A 19 -1.92 0.27 3.21
C VAL A 19 -1.02 0.24 4.45
N ASN A 20 -0.80 1.38 5.09
CA ASN A 20 -0.02 1.47 6.33
C ASN A 20 -0.60 0.61 7.44
N ARG A 21 -1.94 0.60 7.58
CA ARG A 21 -2.61 -0.26 8.57
C ARG A 21 -2.39 -1.75 8.30
N LEU A 22 -2.36 -2.17 7.04
CA LEU A 22 -2.10 -3.56 6.65
C LEU A 22 -0.64 -3.97 6.89
N LEU A 23 0.29 -3.04 6.71
CA LEU A 23 1.72 -3.27 6.92
C LEU A 23 2.09 -3.34 8.41
N GLY A 24 1.31 -2.68 9.28
CA GLY A 24 1.60 -2.56 10.70
C GLY A 24 2.70 -1.54 11.00
N ASP A 25 2.96 -1.31 12.29
CA ASP A 25 3.83 -0.21 12.74
C ASP A 25 5.31 -0.41 12.35
N GLU A 26 5.79 -1.65 12.19
CA GLU A 26 7.20 -1.92 11.83
C GLU A 26 7.52 -1.72 10.35
N ARG A 27 6.50 -1.62 9.48
CA ARG A 27 6.65 -1.51 8.02
C ARG A 27 5.85 -0.34 7.45
N GLN A 28 5.85 0.78 8.17
CA GLN A 28 5.18 1.98 7.72
C GLN A 28 5.84 2.48 6.43
N LEU A 29 5.03 2.76 5.41
CA LEU A 29 5.52 3.53 4.27
C LEU A 29 5.80 4.95 4.76
N THR A 30 7.07 5.33 4.76
CA THR A 30 7.48 6.74 4.79
C THR A 30 7.27 7.34 3.39
N GLY A 31 6.00 7.44 3.00
CA GLY A 31 5.58 8.05 1.72
C GLY A 31 5.18 9.52 1.89
N PRO A 32 5.07 10.29 0.79
CA PRO A 32 4.62 11.67 0.83
C PRO A 32 3.23 11.76 1.48
N GLU A 33 2.89 12.93 2.01
CA GLU A 33 1.65 13.15 2.78
C GLU A 33 0.40 12.54 2.11
N PRO A 34 -0.58 12.08 2.91
CA PRO A 34 -1.83 11.53 2.39
C PRO A 34 -2.42 12.41 1.28
N GLY A 35 -2.52 11.86 0.06
CA GLY A 35 -3.01 12.60 -1.11
C GLY A 35 -1.98 12.96 -2.18
N LEU A 36 -0.69 12.68 -1.95
CA LEU A 36 0.39 13.05 -2.88
C LEU A 36 1.11 11.86 -3.53
N THR A 37 0.52 10.67 -3.53
CA THR A 37 1.07 9.50 -4.24
C THR A 37 1.06 9.77 -5.75
N ARG A 38 2.14 10.36 -6.27
CA ARG A 38 2.28 10.72 -7.70
C ARG A 38 2.49 9.47 -8.57
N ASP A 39 3.21 8.49 -8.03
CA ASP A 39 3.51 7.21 -8.67
C ASP A 39 3.03 6.05 -7.80
N ALA A 40 2.63 4.93 -8.41
CA ALA A 40 2.21 3.75 -7.67
C ALA A 40 3.36 3.16 -6.84
N VAL A 41 3.12 2.86 -5.56
CA VAL A 41 4.10 2.29 -4.64
C VAL A 41 3.87 0.78 -4.53
N MET A 42 4.92 -0.02 -4.78
CA MET A 42 4.88 -1.48 -4.67
C MET A 42 5.63 -1.96 -3.43
N ILE A 43 5.03 -2.88 -2.68
CA ILE A 43 5.54 -3.29 -1.36
C ILE A 43 5.47 -4.80 -1.22
N ASP A 44 6.58 -5.38 -0.78
CA ASP A 44 6.70 -6.81 -0.50
C ASP A 44 6.20 -7.07 0.93
N TRP A 45 5.06 -7.76 1.04
CA TRP A 45 4.38 -8.02 2.30
C TRP A 45 4.21 -9.52 2.50
N GLN A 46 4.53 -9.99 3.71
CA GLN A 46 4.29 -11.38 4.10
C GLN A 46 3.10 -11.42 5.04
N TRP A 47 2.03 -12.11 4.62
CA TRP A 47 0.82 -12.23 5.41
C TRP A 47 0.43 -13.69 5.55
N ARG A 48 0.39 -14.20 6.79
CA ARG A 48 0.05 -15.60 7.11
C ARG A 48 0.86 -16.60 6.26
N GLY A 49 2.17 -16.37 6.16
CA GLY A 49 3.09 -17.22 5.38
C GLY A 49 3.03 -17.03 3.86
N ARG A 50 2.22 -16.10 3.34
CA ARG A 50 2.06 -15.86 1.90
C ARG A 50 2.81 -14.60 1.48
N HIS A 51 3.54 -14.68 0.37
CA HIS A 51 4.19 -13.53 -0.26
C HIS A 51 3.19 -12.78 -1.14
N ILE A 52 2.88 -11.55 -0.75
CA ILE A 52 1.95 -10.65 -1.41
C ILE A 52 2.71 -9.39 -1.84
N ARG A 53 2.41 -8.87 -3.03
CA ARG A 53 2.76 -7.51 -3.45
C ARG A 53 1.56 -6.61 -3.20
N LEU A 54 1.67 -5.68 -2.26
CA LEU A 54 0.73 -4.58 -2.14
C LEU A 54 1.09 -3.50 -3.15
N VAL A 55 0.09 -2.90 -3.80
CA VAL A 55 0.25 -1.77 -4.70
C VAL A 55 -0.67 -0.66 -4.23
N ASP A 56 -0.09 0.41 -3.68
CA ASP A 56 -0.81 1.66 -3.39
C ASP A 56 -0.78 2.52 -4.65
N THR A 57 -1.92 2.65 -5.33
CA THR A 57 -1.96 3.46 -6.54
C THR A 57 -2.10 4.93 -6.18
N ALA A 58 -1.53 5.79 -7.04
CA ALA A 58 -2.01 7.15 -7.14
C ALA A 58 -3.54 7.14 -7.25
N GLY A 59 -4.19 8.06 -6.55
CA GLY A 59 -5.62 8.32 -6.74
C GLY A 59 -5.82 9.78 -7.03
#